data_AF-A0A6I9MR14-F1
#
_entry.id   AF-A0A6I9MR14-F1
#
_cell.length_a   1.000
_cell.length_b   1.000
_cell.length_c   1.000
_cell.angle_alpha   90.00
_cell.angle_beta   90.00
_cell.angle_gamma   90.00
#
_symmetry.space_group_name_H-M   'P 1'
#
loop_
_entity.id
_entity.type
_entity.pdbx_description
1 polymer ?
#
loop_
_entity_poly.entity_id
_entity_poly.type
_entity_poly.pdbx_seq_one_letter_code
_entity_poly.pdbx_strand_id
1 'polypeptide(L)'
;MKGYTLDFFFMCLQSITGHFSEGGEDEVEVGCSLERNRFILHRADAGRGVTLKRHAFCPIKHLSVTENAALPLDVQQRGVDVAVATILQTANQRVLLTRRAKGLRIFPNIWVPPGGHLELDETLLDAGLRELQEETGLKLEPEEGSPNILGLWEVTQDSLK
;
A
#
# COMPACT_ATOMS: atom_id res chain seq x y z
N MET A 1 -3.22 -2.11 17.04
CA MET A 1 -3.67 -2.16 15.64
C MET A 1 -3.47 -3.60 15.18
N LYS A 2 -4.54 -4.29 14.79
CA LYS A 2 -4.47 -5.67 14.29
C LYS A 2 -4.41 -5.57 12.77
N GLY A 3 -3.22 -5.29 12.25
CA GLY A 3 -2.94 -5.18 10.81
C GLY A 3 -2.39 -6.47 10.24
N TYR A 4 -2.52 -6.62 8.92
CA TYR A 4 -2.01 -7.72 8.12
C TYR A 4 -0.49 -7.88 8.33
N THR A 5 -0.02 -9.12 8.43
CA THR A 5 1.40 -9.45 8.48
C THR A 5 1.79 -10.03 7.11
N LEU A 6 2.76 -9.41 6.42
CA LEU A 6 3.44 -10.02 5.28
C LEU A 6 4.27 -11.21 5.82
N ASP A 7 3.85 -12.45 5.53
CA ASP A 7 4.64 -13.63 5.87
C ASP A 7 5.73 -13.87 4.83
N PHE A 8 6.82 -13.16 5.03
CA PHE A 8 8.20 -13.67 4.97
C PHE A 8 8.94 -12.94 6.09
N PHE A 9 10.11 -13.43 6.53
CA PHE A 9 10.94 -12.83 7.58
C PHE A 9 11.51 -11.46 7.13
N PHE A 10 10.63 -10.51 6.85
CA PHE A 10 10.94 -9.18 6.39
C PHE A 10 11.21 -8.38 7.65
N MET A 11 12.49 -8.18 7.98
CA MET A 11 12.86 -7.16 8.94
C MET A 11 12.23 -5.85 8.44
N CYS A 12 11.41 -5.20 9.26
CA CYS A 12 10.70 -3.91 9.02
C CYS A 12 11.54 -2.82 8.32
N LEU A 13 12.86 -3.00 8.35
CA LEU A 13 13.90 -2.05 8.03
C LEU A 13 14.52 -2.25 6.65
N GLN A 14 14.01 -3.19 5.84
CA GLN A 14 14.41 -3.34 4.44
C GLN A 14 13.35 -2.73 3.54
N SER A 15 13.76 -2.17 2.40
CA SER A 15 12.78 -1.72 1.40
C SER A 15 12.19 -2.92 0.66
N ILE A 16 10.86 -2.99 0.56
CA ILE A 16 10.16 -4.08 -0.14
C ILE A 16 10.52 -4.04 -1.62
N THR A 17 10.43 -2.88 -2.26
CA THR A 17 10.82 -2.72 -3.67
C THR A 17 12.28 -3.12 -3.85
N GLY A 18 13.16 -2.74 -2.92
CA GLY A 18 14.59 -3.08 -2.96
C GLY A 18 14.91 -4.55 -2.73
N HIS A 19 14.05 -5.29 -2.02
CA HIS A 19 14.20 -6.73 -1.83
C HIS A 19 13.94 -7.49 -3.14
N PHE A 20 12.99 -7.01 -3.94
CA PHE A 20 12.65 -7.62 -5.23
C PHE A 20 13.51 -7.07 -6.38
N SER A 21 13.97 -5.81 -6.32
CA SER A 21 14.83 -5.23 -7.36
C SER A 21 16.30 -5.59 -7.19
N GLU A 22 16.93 -6.12 -8.24
CA GLU A 22 18.32 -6.59 -8.20
C GLU A 22 19.36 -5.45 -8.26
N GLY A 23 18.94 -4.23 -8.63
CA GLY A 23 19.82 -3.10 -8.93
C GLY A 23 19.52 -1.79 -8.20
N GLY A 24 18.65 -1.80 -7.18
CA GLY A 24 18.27 -0.56 -6.47
C GLY A 24 17.30 0.34 -7.23
N GLU A 25 16.69 -0.21 -8.29
CA GLU A 25 15.62 0.41 -9.07
C GLU A 25 14.43 0.74 -8.17
N ASP A 26 13.64 1.73 -8.59
CA ASP A 26 12.47 2.22 -7.85
C ASP A 26 11.16 1.57 -8.32
N GLU A 27 11.25 0.59 -9.22
CA GLU A 27 10.15 -0.23 -9.68
C GLU A 27 10.59 -1.67 -9.96
N VAL A 28 9.69 -2.62 -9.79
CA VAL A 28 9.90 -4.05 -10.06
C VAL A 28 8.56 -4.75 -10.28
N GLU A 29 8.52 -5.79 -11.11
CA GLU A 29 7.32 -6.63 -11.27
C GLU A 29 7.26 -7.74 -10.21
N VAL A 30 6.12 -7.85 -9.54
CA VAL A 30 5.88 -8.86 -8.50
C VAL A 30 4.53 -9.55 -8.69
N GLY A 31 4.45 -10.81 -8.32
CA GLY A 31 3.17 -11.48 -8.10
C GLY A 31 2.65 -11.14 -6.71
N CYS A 32 1.32 -11.05 -6.57
CA CYS A 32 0.71 -10.80 -5.27
C CYS A 32 -0.58 -11.61 -5.07
N SER A 33 -0.84 -11.99 -3.83
CA SER A 33 -2.07 -12.64 -3.39
C SER A 33 -2.47 -12.20 -1.99
N LEU A 34 -3.75 -12.36 -1.65
CA LEU A 34 -4.26 -12.15 -0.30
C LEU A 34 -4.78 -13.48 0.24
N GLU A 35 -4.13 -14.03 1.28
CA GLU A 35 -4.41 -15.34 1.82
C GLU A 35 -4.47 -15.32 3.35
N ARG A 36 -5.63 -15.65 3.93
CA ARG A 36 -5.82 -15.77 5.39
C ARG A 36 -5.27 -14.56 6.17
N ASN A 37 -5.68 -13.37 5.76
CA ASN A 37 -5.23 -12.10 6.33
C ASN A 37 -3.73 -11.80 6.16
N ARG A 38 -3.11 -12.33 5.10
CA ARG A 38 -1.73 -12.04 4.74
C ARG A 38 -1.67 -11.62 3.29
N PHE A 39 -1.12 -10.44 3.05
CA PHE A 39 -0.77 -10.02 1.71
C PHE A 39 0.61 -10.60 1.38
N ILE A 40 0.67 -11.42 0.34
CA ILE A 40 1.86 -12.18 -0.03
C ILE A 40 2.41 -11.56 -1.31
N LEU A 41 3.72 -11.28 -1.31
CA LEU A 41 4.46 -10.87 -2.49
C LEU A 41 5.45 -11.95 -2.87
N HIS A 42 5.56 -12.23 -4.17
CA HIS A 42 6.55 -13.16 -4.71
C HIS A 42 7.09 -12.65 -6.04
N ARG A 43 8.20 -13.24 -6.51
CA ARG A 43 8.73 -12.91 -7.84
C ARG A 43 7.69 -13.26 -8.90
N ALA A 44 7.46 -12.32 -9.81
CA ALA A 44 6.52 -12.51 -10.92
C ALA A 44 7.12 -13.46 -11.97
N ASP A 45 6.25 -14.26 -12.59
CA ASP A 45 6.55 -14.84 -13.89
C ASP A 45 6.47 -13.75 -14.96
N ALA A 46 7.31 -13.85 -16.00
CA ALA A 46 7.41 -12.84 -17.05
C ALA A 46 6.01 -12.47 -17.63
N GLY A 47 5.65 -11.18 -17.55
CA GLY A 47 4.40 -10.63 -18.10
C GLY A 47 3.13 -10.94 -17.32
N ARG A 48 3.24 -11.47 -16.09
CA ARG A 48 2.10 -11.78 -15.20
C ARG A 48 2.15 -11.05 -13.85
N GLY A 49 3.09 -10.14 -13.68
CA GLY A 49 3.27 -9.36 -12.45
C GLY A 49 2.44 -8.09 -12.43
N VAL A 50 2.33 -7.52 -11.23
CA VAL A 50 1.90 -6.15 -10.97
C VAL A 50 3.15 -5.32 -10.70
N THR A 51 3.19 -4.09 -11.20
CA THR A 51 4.32 -3.20 -10.91
C THR A 51 4.25 -2.71 -9.46
N LEU A 52 5.27 -3.05 -8.67
CA LEU A 52 5.55 -2.45 -7.37
C LEU A 52 6.52 -1.28 -7.56
N LYS A 53 6.16 -0.11 -7.05
CA LYS A 53 7.00 1.09 -7.11
C LYS A 53 7.22 1.70 -5.74
N ARG A 54 8.24 2.54 -5.66
CA ARG A 54 8.47 3.48 -4.57
C ARG A 54 8.90 4.83 -5.13
N HIS A 55 8.90 5.85 -4.28
CA HIS A 55 9.54 7.10 -4.62
C HIS A 55 11.08 6.98 -4.56
N ALA A 56 11.81 7.66 -5.45
CA ALA A 56 13.29 7.62 -5.49
C ALA A 56 13.94 8.07 -4.17
N PHE A 57 13.26 8.94 -3.43
CA PHE A 57 13.68 9.45 -2.12
C PHE A 57 12.99 8.72 -0.95
N CYS A 58 12.45 7.52 -1.15
CA CYS A 58 11.80 6.76 -0.07
C CYS A 58 12.82 6.50 1.07
N PRO A 59 12.60 7.00 2.29
CA PRO A 59 13.54 6.88 3.41
C PRO A 59 14.11 5.47 3.61
N ILE A 60 13.27 4.44 3.57
CA ILE A 60 13.67 3.03 3.79
C ILE A 60 14.65 2.51 2.73
N LYS A 61 14.71 3.12 1.54
CA LYS A 61 15.71 2.81 0.50
C LYS A 61 17.13 3.23 0.93
N HIS A 62 17.23 4.29 1.73
CA HIS A 62 18.48 4.97 2.03
C HIS A 62 18.98 4.73 3.46
N LEU A 63 18.24 3.96 4.28
CA LEU A 63 18.68 3.62 5.63
C LEU A 63 19.83 2.60 5.59
N SER A 64 20.97 3.00 6.17
CA SER A 64 22.09 2.09 6.39
C SER A 64 21.79 1.07 7.48
N VAL A 65 22.59 0.00 7.55
CA VAL A 65 22.49 -1.01 8.62
C VAL A 65 22.61 -0.38 10.01
N THR A 66 23.49 0.61 10.17
CA THR A 66 23.71 1.31 11.43
C THR A 66 22.53 2.20 11.82
N GLU A 67 21.96 2.95 10.87
CA GLU A 67 20.78 3.78 11.11
C GLU A 67 19.56 2.91 11.45
N ASN A 68 19.40 1.78 10.76
CA ASN A 68 18.37 0.80 11.05
C ASN A 68 18.48 0.23 12.47
N ALA A 69 19.69 -0.13 12.90
CA ALA A 69 19.93 -0.63 14.26
C ALA A 69 19.70 0.44 15.35
N ALA A 70 19.77 1.72 15.00
CA ALA A 70 19.55 2.84 15.92
C ALA A 70 18.07 3.24 16.07
N LEU A 71 17.17 2.71 15.24
CA LEU A 71 15.75 3.03 15.34
C LEU A 71 15.12 2.45 16.63
N PRO A 72 14.09 3.10 17.20
CA PRO A 72 13.39 2.58 18.38
C PRO A 72 12.89 1.14 18.18
N LEU A 73 12.97 0.31 19.22
CA LEU A 73 12.61 -1.12 19.13
C LEU A 73 11.17 -1.35 18.63
N ASP A 74 10.24 -0.48 18.99
CA ASP A 74 8.85 -0.52 18.51
C ASP A 74 8.75 -0.29 16.99
N VAL A 75 9.63 0.53 16.42
CA VAL A 75 9.76 0.71 14.96
C VAL A 75 10.41 -0.53 14.34
N GLN A 76 11.47 -1.07 14.93
CA GLN A 76 12.14 -2.27 14.40
C GLN A 76 11.21 -3.50 14.37
N GLN A 77 10.31 -3.60 15.36
CA GLN A 77 9.35 -4.68 15.49
C GLN A 77 8.02 -4.40 14.77
N ARG A 78 7.86 -3.22 14.18
CA ARG A 78 6.63 -2.88 13.47
C ARG A 78 6.52 -3.71 12.19
N GLY A 79 5.34 -4.24 11.91
CA GLY A 79 5.08 -4.86 10.60
C GLY A 79 4.97 -3.83 9.48
N VAL A 80 4.66 -4.30 8.28
CA VAL A 80 4.22 -3.46 7.18
C VAL A 80 2.70 -3.53 7.11
N ASP A 81 2.05 -2.38 7.23
CA ASP A 81 0.61 -2.27 7.06
C ASP A 81 0.23 -2.29 5.56
N VAL A 82 -0.92 -2.90 5.24
CA VAL A 82 -1.46 -2.94 3.86
C VAL A 82 -2.68 -2.04 3.78
N ALA A 83 -2.74 -1.25 2.71
CA ALA A 83 -3.84 -0.33 2.43
C ALA A 83 -4.24 -0.42 0.96
N VAL A 84 -5.51 -0.10 0.68
CA VAL A 84 -6.08 -0.02 -0.66
C VAL A 84 -6.38 1.43 -1.03
N ALA A 85 -6.29 1.75 -2.31
CA ALA A 85 -6.73 3.02 -2.87
C ALA A 85 -7.53 2.75 -4.16
N THR A 86 -8.76 3.26 -4.22
CA THR A 86 -9.72 2.94 -5.28
C THR A 86 -9.72 4.00 -6.37
N ILE A 87 -9.32 3.61 -7.59
CA ILE A 87 -9.46 4.46 -8.77
C ILE A 87 -10.84 4.23 -9.38
N LEU A 88 -11.83 5.04 -8.97
CA LEU A 88 -13.15 5.01 -9.56
C LEU A 88 -13.17 5.85 -10.85
N GLN A 89 -13.43 5.19 -11.98
CA GLN A 89 -13.59 5.85 -13.28
C GLN A 89 -15.06 5.96 -13.67
N THR A 90 -15.50 7.15 -14.05
CA THR A 90 -16.85 7.40 -14.57
C THR A 90 -16.95 7.07 -16.05
N ALA A 91 -18.18 6.89 -16.57
CA ALA A 91 -18.42 6.62 -18.00
C ALA A 91 -17.85 7.69 -18.97
N ASN A 92 -17.65 8.92 -18.49
CA ASN A 92 -17.00 10.00 -19.25
C ASN A 92 -15.47 10.09 -19.00
N GLN A 93 -14.84 8.99 -18.58
CA GLN A 93 -13.39 8.81 -18.41
C GLN A 93 -12.75 9.78 -17.40
N ARG A 94 -13.48 10.18 -16.35
CA ARG A 94 -12.94 10.96 -15.24
C ARG A 94 -12.66 10.06 -14.06
N VAL A 95 -11.68 10.42 -13.24
CA VAL A 95 -11.36 9.73 -12.00
C VAL A 95 -11.81 10.54 -10.80
N LEU A 96 -12.33 9.85 -9.78
CA LEU A 96 -12.67 10.47 -8.51
C LEU A 96 -11.43 10.59 -7.62
N LEU A 97 -11.25 11.75 -7.01
CA LEU A 97 -10.25 11.99 -5.96
C LEU A 97 -10.94 12.68 -4.78
N THR A 98 -10.50 12.36 -3.57
CA THR A 98 -10.88 13.05 -2.33
C THR A 98 -9.74 13.97 -1.89
N ARG A 99 -10.08 15.10 -1.28
CA ARG A 99 -9.09 15.99 -0.67
C ARG A 99 -9.05 15.72 0.82
N ARG A 100 -7.90 15.29 1.31
CA ARG A 100 -7.69 14.98 2.73
C ARG A 100 -7.97 16.19 3.61
N ALA A 101 -8.68 15.97 4.72
CA ALA A 101 -9.07 17.03 5.63
C ALA A 101 -7.85 17.80 6.18
N LYS A 102 -8.00 19.12 6.31
CA LYS A 102 -6.92 20.02 6.78
C LYS A 102 -6.38 19.66 8.17
N GLY A 103 -7.19 19.07 9.02
CA GLY A 103 -6.83 18.72 10.40
C GLY A 103 -6.05 17.42 10.54
N LEU A 104 -5.82 16.66 9.45
CA LEU A 104 -5.07 15.41 9.52
C LEU A 104 -3.58 15.69 9.73
N ARG A 105 -2.98 14.93 10.65
CA ARG A 105 -1.54 15.00 10.97
C ARG A 105 -0.68 14.60 9.76
N ILE A 106 -1.12 13.58 9.03
CA ILE A 106 -0.37 12.98 7.93
C ILE A 106 -1.04 13.36 6.60
N PHE A 107 -0.26 14.03 5.75
CA PHE A 107 -0.65 14.51 4.42
C PHE A 107 -1.99 15.29 4.39
N PRO A 108 -2.12 16.43 5.08
CA PRO A 108 -3.34 17.24 4.99
C PRO A 108 -3.43 17.96 3.64
N ASN A 109 -4.66 18.21 3.17
CA ASN A 109 -4.98 18.98 1.96
C ASN A 109 -4.51 18.41 0.61
N ILE A 110 -3.94 17.20 0.58
CA ILE A 110 -3.57 16.54 -0.67
C ILE A 110 -4.77 15.85 -1.31
N TRP A 111 -4.76 15.73 -2.63
CA TRP A 111 -5.72 14.95 -3.38
C TRP A 111 -5.22 13.51 -3.52
N VAL A 112 -6.05 12.56 -3.11
CA VAL A 112 -5.76 11.13 -3.17
C VAL A 112 -7.02 10.40 -3.67
N PRO A 113 -6.90 9.19 -4.22
CA PRO A 113 -8.05 8.31 -4.36
C PRO A 113 -8.62 7.96 -2.97
N PRO A 114 -9.93 7.69 -2.85
CA PRO A 114 -10.50 7.11 -1.64
C PRO A 114 -9.78 5.82 -1.26
N GLY A 115 -9.53 5.61 0.02
CA GLY A 115 -8.81 4.41 0.45
C GLY A 115 -8.35 4.46 1.89
N GLY A 116 -7.98 3.29 2.39
CA GLY A 116 -7.58 3.11 3.77
C GLY A 116 -7.00 1.73 4.03
N HIS A 117 -6.86 1.40 5.31
CA HIS A 117 -6.20 0.17 5.72
C HIS A 117 -7.11 -1.03 5.48
N LEU A 118 -6.46 -2.16 5.19
CA LEU A 118 -7.14 -3.43 5.12
C LEU A 118 -7.50 -3.90 6.55
N GLU A 119 -8.76 -4.22 6.78
CA GLU A 119 -9.33 -4.80 8.01
C GLU A 119 -9.39 -6.32 7.94
N LEU A 120 -9.30 -7.01 9.09
CA LEU A 120 -9.28 -8.48 9.12
C LEU A 120 -10.49 -9.11 8.41
N ASP A 121 -10.20 -10.19 7.68
CA ASP A 121 -11.16 -11.04 6.98
C ASP A 121 -11.86 -10.36 5.78
N GLU A 122 -11.37 -9.21 5.32
CA GLU A 122 -11.87 -8.54 4.11
C GLU A 122 -10.99 -8.82 2.86
N THR A 123 -11.61 -8.82 1.68
CA THR A 123 -10.86 -8.82 0.40
C THR A 123 -10.42 -7.42 0.02
N LEU A 124 -9.48 -7.30 -0.94
CA LEU A 124 -9.07 -5.98 -1.46
C LEU A 124 -10.24 -5.19 -2.06
N LEU A 125 -11.21 -5.89 -2.67
CA LEU A 125 -12.40 -5.27 -3.22
C LEU A 125 -13.34 -4.79 -2.12
N ASP A 126 -13.58 -5.60 -1.09
CA ASP A 126 -14.44 -5.22 0.03
C ASP A 126 -13.91 -3.96 0.73
N ALA A 127 -12.60 -3.93 0.99
CA ALA A 127 -11.90 -2.78 1.55
C ALA A 127 -12.08 -1.53 0.68
N GLY A 128 -11.87 -1.68 -0.64
CA GLY A 128 -11.96 -0.57 -1.59
C GLY A 128 -13.37 0.00 -1.70
N LEU A 129 -14.40 -0.85 -1.62
CA LEU A 129 -15.81 -0.45 -1.63
C LEU A 129 -16.23 0.18 -0.29
N ARG A 130 -15.79 -0.38 0.84
CA ARG A 130 -16.02 0.17 2.18
C ARG A 130 -15.45 1.58 2.30
N GLU A 131 -14.18 1.77 2.00
CA GLU A 131 -13.51 3.08 2.07
C GLU A 131 -14.12 4.09 1.10
N LEU A 132 -14.51 3.65 -0.11
CA LEU A 132 -15.23 4.50 -1.06
C LEU A 132 -16.56 4.99 -0.47
N GLN A 133 -17.33 4.10 0.16
CA GLN A 133 -18.59 4.46 0.78
C GLN A 133 -18.39 5.39 1.99
N GLU A 134 -17.41 5.11 2.85
CA GLU A 134 -17.14 5.92 4.05
C GLU A 134 -16.69 7.35 3.72
N GLU A 135 -15.80 7.51 2.74
CA GLU A 135 -15.25 8.82 2.39
C GLU A 135 -16.16 9.65 1.46
N THR A 136 -16.96 9.00 0.62
CA THR A 136 -17.68 9.67 -0.47
C THR A 136 -19.20 9.46 -0.45
N GLY A 137 -19.68 8.48 0.31
CA GLY A 137 -21.09 8.07 0.31
C GLY A 137 -21.52 7.25 -0.91
N LEU A 138 -20.62 7.00 -1.88
CA LEU A 138 -20.92 6.20 -3.06
C LEU A 138 -20.91 4.71 -2.72
N LYS A 139 -22.01 4.03 -2.99
CA LYS A 139 -22.13 2.57 -2.88
C LYS A 139 -22.14 1.97 -4.28
N LEU A 140 -21.25 1.01 -4.52
CA LEU A 140 -21.21 0.19 -5.71
C LEU A 140 -21.39 -1.26 -5.29
N GLU A 141 -22.08 -2.04 -6.10
CA GLU A 141 -22.18 -3.48 -5.89
C GLU A 141 -20.90 -4.16 -6.43
N PRO A 142 -20.44 -5.28 -5.83
CA PRO A 142 -19.20 -5.95 -6.24
C PRO A 142 -19.14 -6.30 -7.72
N GLU A 143 -20.27 -6.60 -8.36
CA GLU A 143 -20.38 -6.86 -9.79
C GLU A 143 -20.14 -5.65 -10.69
N GLU A 144 -20.26 -4.43 -10.16
CA GLU A 144 -19.98 -3.19 -10.88
C GLU A 144 -18.49 -2.84 -10.85
N GLY A 145 -17.73 -3.46 -9.95
CA GLY A 145 -16.30 -3.30 -9.79
C GLY A 145 -15.51 -4.40 -10.49
N SER A 146 -14.39 -4.03 -11.14
CA SER A 146 -13.36 -5.00 -11.49
C SER A 146 -12.21 -4.88 -10.49
N PRO A 147 -11.84 -5.94 -9.74
CA PRO A 147 -10.77 -5.90 -8.73
C PRO A 147 -9.37 -5.95 -9.37
N ASN A 148 -9.16 -5.21 -10.45
CA ASN A 148 -7.89 -5.18 -11.15
C ASN A 148 -6.89 -4.35 -10.33
N ILE A 149 -5.88 -5.02 -9.79
CA ILE A 149 -4.76 -4.36 -9.12
C ILE A 149 -3.95 -3.63 -10.19
N LEU A 150 -4.01 -2.30 -10.18
CA LEU A 150 -3.30 -1.46 -11.16
C LEU A 150 -1.80 -1.35 -10.87
N GLY A 151 -1.41 -1.49 -9.61
CA GLY A 151 -0.05 -1.28 -9.14
C GLY A 151 0.04 -1.41 -7.64
N LEU A 152 1.26 -1.58 -7.14
CA LEU A 152 1.58 -1.54 -5.72
C LEU A 152 2.52 -0.37 -5.46
N TRP A 153 2.37 0.29 -4.32
CA TRP A 153 3.19 1.43 -3.96
C TRP A 153 3.71 1.33 -2.53
N GLU A 154 5.03 1.27 -2.38
CA GLU A 154 5.70 1.32 -1.08
C GLU A 154 5.76 2.77 -0.57
N VAL A 155 5.02 3.03 0.50
CA VAL A 155 5.01 4.31 1.21
C VAL A 155 5.64 4.12 2.58
N THR A 156 6.48 5.07 2.98
CA THR A 156 6.86 5.23 4.39
C THR A 156 6.13 6.45 4.95
N GLN A 157 5.57 6.28 6.13
CA GLN A 157 4.97 7.38 6.87
C GLN A 157 5.86 7.67 8.07
N ASP A 158 6.52 8.82 8.06
CA ASP A 158 7.21 9.30 9.24
C ASP A 158 6.15 9.83 10.23
N SER A 159 5.93 9.07 11.30
CA SER A 159 4.97 9.41 12.34
C SER A 159 5.58 10.33 13.42
N LEU A 160 6.82 10.81 13.22
CA LEU A 160 7.57 11.64 14.18
C LEU A 160 7.47 13.16 13.94
N LYS A 161 6.48 13.65 13.18
CA LYS A 161 6.14 15.09 13.15
C LYS A 161 4.75 15.36 13.68
#